data_AF-A0A4Q0M6K6-F1
#
_entry.id   AF-A0A4Q0M6K6-F1
#
_cell.length_a   1.000
_cell.length_b   1.000
_cell.length_c   1.000
_cell.angle_alpha   90.00
_cell.angle_beta   90.00
_cell.angle_gamma   90.00
#
_symmetry.space_group_name_H-M   'P 1'
#
loop_
_entity.id
_entity.type
_entity.pdbx_description
1 polymer ?
#
loop_
_entity_poly.entity_id
_entity_poly.type
_entity_poly.pdbx_seq_one_letter_code
_entity_poly.pdbx_strand_id
1 'polypeptide(L)'
;MNIYSMMMLRDSMKIFNSLIYPLSIVLALLSACNNTPQNKLKSSKSPGLDFDTVTYTLKTITKDDPECDTSREKNCRIVNIKYHVFDNHPVLNDSIRTMLLAIYPFERTDPSVKPSLEKQTEEFMNKYKEFKKEPYSQGRKYELISSTKVLEELGNLLTLQLDAYTYSGGAHGASFRRFINYDIKNKKVIFLNDILKNNYRDSLVNVAEVIFKKNEGLKPGQALSPNSYFFENNQFSLANSYVFTPAGIMFLYNEYEIKPYAAGRTELLVPYSEIKAMLKPGTIIEQFVK
;
A
#
# COMPACT_ATOMS: atom_id res chain seq x y z
N MET A 1 -46.11 -41.90 2.91
CA MET A 1 -47.40 -42.43 2.40
C MET A 1 -48.41 -42.33 3.53
N ASN A 2 -49.23 -41.29 3.56
CA ASN A 2 -50.51 -41.32 4.26
C ASN A 2 -51.45 -40.29 3.60
N ILE A 3 -52.63 -40.77 3.26
CA ILE A 3 -53.62 -40.22 2.33
C ILE A 3 -54.88 -39.95 3.14
N TYR A 4 -55.45 -38.76 3.04
CA TYR A 4 -56.90 -38.50 3.18
C TYR A 4 -57.19 -37.29 2.26
N SER A 5 -57.74 -37.48 1.05
CA SER A 5 -59.18 -37.58 0.70
C SER A 5 -60.01 -36.40 1.24
N MET A 6 -60.90 -35.74 0.50
CA MET A 6 -61.39 -35.91 -0.88
C MET A 6 -62.32 -34.72 -1.18
N MET A 7 -62.30 -34.27 -2.44
CA MET A 7 -63.47 -33.94 -3.28
C MET A 7 -64.46 -32.82 -2.85
N MET A 8 -64.61 -31.74 -3.65
CA MET A 8 -65.62 -31.55 -4.74
C MET A 8 -66.64 -30.48 -4.30
N LEU A 9 -67.28 -29.59 -5.07
CA LEU A 9 -67.67 -29.37 -6.47
C LEU A 9 -67.94 -27.84 -6.58
N ARG A 10 -67.53 -27.10 -7.62
CA ARG A 10 -68.17 -26.90 -8.95
C ARG A 10 -69.23 -25.77 -8.99
N ASP A 11 -69.10 -24.93 -10.03
CA ASP A 11 -70.09 -24.01 -10.64
C ASP A 11 -70.49 -22.76 -9.83
N SER A 12 -70.70 -21.55 -10.37
CA SER A 12 -70.87 -21.06 -11.74
C SER A 12 -70.82 -19.52 -11.77
N MET A 13 -70.52 -19.00 -12.97
CA MET A 13 -70.54 -17.61 -13.44
C MET A 13 -71.90 -16.89 -13.22
N LYS A 14 -71.89 -15.60 -12.82
CA LYS A 14 -72.61 -14.47 -13.47
C LYS A 14 -72.40 -13.11 -12.77
N ILE A 15 -71.56 -12.30 -13.41
CA ILE A 15 -71.67 -10.86 -13.77
C ILE A 15 -72.79 -10.04 -13.09
N PHE A 16 -72.41 -8.96 -12.40
CA PHE A 16 -73.09 -7.65 -12.50
C PHE A 16 -72.10 -6.50 -12.29
N ASN A 17 -72.13 -5.54 -13.22
CA ASN A 17 -71.32 -4.32 -13.28
C ASN A 17 -71.64 -3.34 -12.14
N SER A 18 -70.61 -2.67 -11.61
CA SER A 18 -70.67 -1.23 -11.34
C SER A 18 -69.27 -0.61 -11.40
N LEU A 19 -69.16 0.44 -12.21
CA LEU A 19 -68.05 1.35 -12.43
C LEU A 19 -67.34 1.78 -11.13
N ILE A 20 -66.00 1.92 -11.19
CA ILE A 20 -65.21 3.13 -10.89
C ILE A 20 -63.75 2.88 -11.38
N TYR A 21 -63.27 3.72 -12.30
CA TYR A 21 -61.86 3.89 -12.69
C TYR A 21 -61.33 5.19 -12.02
N PRO A 22 -60.02 5.52 -12.03
CA PRO A 22 -58.81 4.73 -12.32
C PRO A 22 -57.71 4.90 -11.24
N LEU A 23 -56.71 4.01 -11.17
CA LEU A 23 -55.38 4.42 -10.71
C LEU A 23 -54.30 3.72 -11.53
N SER A 24 -53.72 4.49 -12.44
CA SER A 24 -52.61 4.12 -13.29
C SER A 24 -51.37 3.81 -12.44
N ILE A 25 -50.93 2.56 -12.40
CA ILE A 25 -49.59 2.20 -11.91
C ILE A 25 -48.75 1.87 -13.13
N VAL A 26 -48.01 2.88 -13.58
CA VAL A 26 -46.90 2.71 -14.53
C VAL A 26 -45.76 2.05 -13.77
N LEU A 27 -45.47 0.79 -14.05
CA LEU A 27 -44.31 0.08 -13.52
C LEU A 27 -43.07 0.51 -14.31
N ALA A 28 -42.40 1.56 -13.85
CA ALA A 28 -41.09 1.95 -14.36
C ALA A 28 -40.02 1.00 -13.79
N LEU A 29 -39.49 0.12 -14.64
CA LEU A 29 -38.28 -0.64 -14.36
C LEU A 29 -37.08 0.32 -14.36
N LEU A 30 -36.72 0.83 -13.18
CA LEU A 30 -35.45 1.52 -12.98
C LEU A 30 -34.35 0.48 -12.73
N SER A 31 -33.58 0.20 -13.77
CA SER A 31 -32.25 -0.39 -13.66
C SER A 31 -31.34 0.58 -12.88
N ALA A 32 -31.23 0.37 -11.57
CA ALA A 32 -30.32 1.12 -10.73
C ALA A 32 -28.88 0.60 -10.93
N CYS A 33 -28.13 1.26 -11.81
CA CYS A 33 -26.67 1.22 -11.75
C CYS A 33 -26.23 2.06 -10.53
N ASN A 34 -25.79 1.43 -9.45
CA ASN A 34 -25.15 2.10 -8.33
C ASN A 34 -23.78 2.65 -8.75
N ASN A 35 -23.75 3.86 -9.32
CA ASN A 35 -22.54 4.68 -9.38
C ASN A 35 -22.54 5.62 -8.17
N THR A 36 -22.14 5.11 -6.99
CA THR A 36 -21.83 5.98 -5.86
C THR A 36 -20.60 6.82 -6.22
N PRO A 37 -20.66 8.17 -6.20
CA PRO A 37 -19.50 9.01 -6.43
C PRO A 37 -18.43 8.71 -5.38
N GLN A 38 -17.24 8.29 -5.80
CA GLN A 38 -16.10 8.21 -4.89
C GLN A 38 -15.69 9.65 -4.52
N ASN A 39 -15.91 10.05 -3.24
CA ASN A 39 -15.55 11.38 -2.76
C ASN A 39 -14.05 11.65 -3.00
N LYS A 40 -13.75 12.74 -3.72
CA LYS A 40 -12.38 13.21 -3.92
C LYS A 40 -11.84 13.80 -2.61
N LEU A 41 -10.62 13.42 -2.25
CA LEU A 41 -9.91 13.89 -1.07
C LEU A 41 -8.78 14.82 -1.49
N LYS A 42 -8.36 15.68 -0.55
CA LYS A 42 -7.18 16.54 -0.68
C LYS A 42 -6.13 16.11 0.33
N SER A 43 -4.86 16.27 -0.01
CA SER A 43 -3.76 16.17 0.95
C SER A 43 -3.83 17.32 1.97
N SER A 44 -3.19 17.13 3.13
CA SER A 44 -3.05 18.16 4.15
C SER A 44 -1.77 18.98 3.93
N LYS A 45 -1.89 20.32 3.99
CA LYS A 45 -0.74 21.24 3.97
C LYS A 45 -0.04 21.26 5.34
N SER A 46 1.27 21.46 5.34
CA SER A 46 2.00 21.83 6.56
C SER A 46 1.66 23.29 6.97
N PRO A 47 1.58 23.63 8.27
CA PRO A 47 1.19 24.97 8.71
C PRO A 47 2.10 26.07 8.15
N GLY A 48 1.51 27.12 7.57
CA GLY A 48 2.25 28.30 7.10
C GLY A 48 2.70 28.28 5.63
N LEU A 49 2.31 27.27 4.84
CA LEU A 49 2.58 27.22 3.40
C LEU A 49 1.29 27.31 2.58
N ASP A 50 1.25 28.24 1.63
CA ASP A 50 0.09 28.43 0.73
C ASP A 50 0.40 27.93 -0.69
N PHE A 51 0.01 26.69 -0.97
CA PHE A 51 0.07 26.07 -2.30
C PHE A 51 -1.16 25.18 -2.53
N ASP A 52 -1.53 24.92 -3.78
CA ASP A 52 -2.66 24.02 -4.09
C ASP A 52 -2.32 22.57 -3.71
N THR A 53 -3.18 21.95 -2.91
CA THR A 53 -3.03 20.55 -2.52
C THR A 53 -3.42 19.61 -3.66
N VAL A 54 -2.67 18.51 -3.78
CA VAL A 54 -3.03 17.46 -4.73
C VAL A 54 -4.37 16.81 -4.37
N THR A 55 -5.16 16.52 -5.39
CA THR A 55 -6.43 15.80 -5.25
C THR A 55 -6.24 14.34 -5.61
N TYR A 56 -6.91 13.47 -4.86
CA TYR A 56 -6.83 12.04 -5.08
C TYR A 56 -8.12 11.33 -4.70
N THR A 57 -8.24 10.10 -5.19
CA THR A 57 -9.26 9.14 -4.76
C THR A 57 -8.58 7.94 -4.13
N LEU A 58 -9.16 7.43 -3.05
CA LEU A 58 -8.75 6.16 -2.46
C LEU A 58 -9.45 5.01 -3.19
N LYS A 59 -8.65 4.13 -3.80
CA LYS A 59 -9.11 2.84 -4.31
C LYS A 59 -8.83 1.74 -3.30
N THR A 60 -9.70 0.75 -3.30
CA THR A 60 -9.61 -0.40 -2.40
C THR A 60 -9.91 -1.66 -3.20
N ILE A 61 -9.07 -2.68 -3.07
CA ILE A 61 -9.31 -4.04 -3.56
C ILE A 61 -9.40 -4.94 -2.34
N THR A 62 -10.53 -5.62 -2.18
CA THR A 62 -10.76 -6.55 -1.06
C THR A 62 -11.20 -7.92 -1.52
N LYS A 63 -10.68 -8.95 -0.86
CA LYS A 63 -11.17 -10.33 -0.95
C LYS A 63 -11.23 -10.93 0.44
N ASP A 64 -12.35 -11.57 0.74
CA ASP A 64 -12.59 -12.31 1.96
C ASP A 64 -12.53 -13.82 1.67
N ASP A 65 -12.28 -14.63 2.69
CA ASP A 65 -12.44 -16.09 2.60
C ASP A 65 -13.93 -16.40 2.34
N PRO A 66 -14.27 -17.05 1.20
CA PRO A 66 -15.66 -17.37 0.87
C PRO A 66 -16.30 -18.36 1.84
N GLU A 67 -15.52 -19.11 2.62
CA GLU A 67 -16.00 -20.09 3.59
C GLU A 67 -16.04 -19.56 5.02
N CYS A 68 -15.65 -18.30 5.24
CA CYS A 68 -15.56 -17.72 6.57
C CYS A 68 -16.93 -17.45 7.17
N ASP A 69 -17.18 -18.04 8.35
CA ASP A 69 -18.37 -17.77 9.14
C ASP A 69 -18.17 -16.49 9.96
N THR A 70 -18.61 -15.35 9.43
CA THR A 70 -18.52 -14.04 10.09
C THR A 70 -19.23 -13.96 11.45
N SER A 71 -20.08 -14.93 11.80
CA SER A 71 -20.72 -15.00 13.12
C SER A 71 -19.81 -15.59 14.20
N ARG A 72 -18.78 -16.35 13.80
CA ARG A 72 -17.82 -17.03 14.68
C ARG A 72 -16.41 -16.48 14.55
N GLU A 73 -16.05 -16.00 13.36
CA GLU A 73 -14.71 -15.53 13.01
C GLU A 73 -14.68 -14.01 12.87
N LYS A 74 -13.72 -13.36 13.54
CA LYS A 74 -13.63 -11.89 13.59
C LYS A 74 -12.92 -11.26 12.39
N ASN A 75 -12.20 -12.02 11.56
CA ASN A 75 -11.44 -11.47 10.44
C ASN A 75 -11.33 -12.44 9.26
N CYS A 76 -12.26 -12.33 8.33
CA CYS A 76 -12.29 -13.10 7.08
C CYS A 76 -11.41 -12.50 5.97
N ARG A 77 -10.77 -11.34 6.21
CA ARG A 77 -10.10 -10.57 5.17
C ARG A 77 -8.79 -11.24 4.76
N ILE A 78 -8.72 -11.66 3.49
CA ILE A 78 -7.51 -12.26 2.89
C ILE A 78 -6.70 -11.22 2.14
N VAL A 79 -7.35 -10.38 1.33
CA VAL A 79 -6.68 -9.30 0.57
C VAL A 79 -7.31 -7.97 0.93
N ASN A 80 -6.51 -6.97 1.31
CA ASN A 80 -6.94 -5.59 1.48
C ASN A 80 -5.87 -4.64 0.95
N ILE A 81 -6.00 -4.18 -0.28
CA ILE A 81 -5.06 -3.25 -0.92
C ILE A 81 -5.75 -1.90 -1.03
N LYS A 82 -5.32 -0.91 -0.24
CA LYS A 82 -5.86 0.45 -0.23
C LYS A 82 -4.84 1.43 -0.80
N TYR A 83 -5.15 2.14 -1.87
CA TYR A 83 -4.17 3.03 -2.48
C TYR A 83 -4.72 4.32 -3.04
N HIS A 84 -3.88 5.35 -3.05
CA HIS A 84 -4.19 6.66 -3.61
C HIS A 84 -4.05 6.62 -5.13
N VAL A 85 -5.00 7.25 -5.83
CA VAL A 85 -4.90 7.59 -7.26
C VAL A 85 -5.03 9.10 -7.37
N PHE A 86 -3.95 9.75 -7.78
CA PHE A 86 -3.83 11.20 -7.87
C PHE A 86 -4.28 11.70 -9.24
N ASP A 87 -5.07 12.77 -9.24
CA ASP A 87 -5.51 13.44 -10.47
C ASP A 87 -4.31 14.08 -11.18
N ASN A 88 -4.22 13.94 -12.51
CA ASN A 88 -3.19 14.59 -13.34
C ASN A 88 -1.71 14.26 -13.00
N HIS A 89 -1.47 13.18 -12.26
CA HIS A 89 -0.12 12.70 -11.87
C HIS A 89 0.11 11.22 -12.23
N PRO A 90 0.14 10.86 -13.53
CA PRO A 90 0.27 9.46 -13.97
C PRO A 90 1.58 8.80 -13.50
N VAL A 91 2.69 9.52 -13.48
CA VAL A 91 4.00 9.02 -13.00
C VAL A 91 3.93 8.58 -11.54
N LEU A 92 3.22 9.33 -10.69
CA LEU A 92 3.03 8.98 -9.29
C LEU A 92 2.16 7.73 -9.15
N ASN A 93 1.06 7.67 -9.90
CA ASN A 93 0.15 6.52 -9.90
C ASN A 93 0.85 5.24 -10.38
N ASP A 94 1.69 5.33 -11.41
CA ASP A 94 2.51 4.21 -11.90
C ASP A 94 3.56 3.77 -10.89
N SER A 95 4.16 4.71 -10.17
CA SER A 95 5.12 4.41 -9.09
C SER A 95 4.45 3.67 -7.93
N ILE A 96 3.27 4.13 -7.49
CA ILE A 96 2.45 3.45 -6.48
C ILE A 96 2.09 2.04 -6.94
N ARG A 97 1.58 1.90 -8.18
CA ARG A 97 1.21 0.60 -8.74
C ARG A 97 2.39 -0.36 -8.80
N THR A 98 3.55 0.12 -9.25
CA THR A 98 4.78 -0.67 -9.34
C THR A 98 5.24 -1.16 -7.97
N MET A 99 5.22 -0.30 -6.96
CA MET A 99 5.58 -0.70 -5.59
C MET A 99 4.59 -1.70 -4.99
N LEU A 100 3.28 -1.51 -5.20
CA LEU A 100 2.27 -2.47 -4.74
C LEU A 100 2.42 -3.84 -5.41
N LEU A 101 2.72 -3.86 -6.72
CA LEU A 101 2.99 -5.10 -7.45
C LEU A 101 4.25 -5.83 -6.95
N ALA A 102 5.25 -5.09 -6.45
CA ALA A 102 6.47 -5.67 -5.92
C ALA A 102 6.32 -6.31 -4.53
N ILE A 103 5.22 -6.05 -3.80
CA ILE A 103 4.95 -6.68 -2.49
C ILE A 103 4.80 -8.19 -2.63
N TYR A 104 4.08 -8.61 -3.67
CA TYR A 104 3.82 -10.01 -3.98
C TYR A 104 4.10 -10.23 -5.46
N PRO A 105 5.37 -10.41 -5.85
CA PRO A 105 5.70 -10.74 -7.23
C PRO A 105 5.15 -12.13 -7.53
N PHE A 106 4.40 -12.25 -8.63
CA PHE A 106 3.91 -13.53 -9.11
C PHE A 106 4.61 -13.88 -10.43
N GLU A 107 4.90 -15.16 -10.62
CA GLU A 107 5.46 -15.63 -11.87
C GLU A 107 4.43 -15.45 -12.99
N ARG A 108 4.89 -14.85 -14.08
CA ARG A 108 4.06 -14.65 -15.27
C ARG A 108 4.27 -15.85 -16.18
N THR A 109 3.24 -16.68 -16.30
CA THR A 109 3.23 -17.80 -17.25
C THR A 109 3.10 -17.32 -18.70
N ASP A 110 2.44 -16.17 -18.90
CA ASP A 110 2.34 -15.48 -20.19
C ASP A 110 2.94 -14.04 -20.11
N PRO A 111 4.07 -13.78 -20.80
CA PRO A 111 4.67 -12.45 -20.90
C PRO A 111 3.77 -11.38 -21.54
N SER A 112 2.67 -11.74 -22.19
CA SER A 112 1.68 -10.80 -22.75
C SER A 112 0.76 -10.19 -21.69
N VAL A 113 0.52 -10.91 -20.58
CA VAL A 113 -0.40 -10.49 -19.52
C VAL A 113 0.25 -9.41 -18.66
N LYS A 114 -0.12 -8.14 -18.87
CA LYS A 114 0.43 -7.02 -18.10
C LYS A 114 0.14 -7.19 -16.60
N PRO A 115 1.11 -6.92 -15.72
CA PRO A 115 0.88 -7.03 -14.28
C PRO A 115 -0.12 -5.95 -13.81
N SER A 116 -1.12 -6.39 -13.05
CA SER A 116 -2.15 -5.55 -12.44
C SER A 116 -2.43 -6.02 -11.01
N LEU A 117 -2.99 -5.14 -10.19
CA LEU A 117 -3.33 -5.47 -8.79
C LEU A 117 -4.48 -6.49 -8.73
N GLU A 118 -5.36 -6.49 -9.72
CA GLU A 118 -6.42 -7.47 -9.89
C GLU A 118 -5.83 -8.85 -10.16
N LYS A 119 -4.86 -8.96 -11.08
CA LYS A 119 -4.16 -10.24 -11.33
C LYS A 119 -3.34 -10.71 -10.14
N GLN A 120 -2.62 -9.82 -9.47
CA GLN A 120 -1.94 -10.16 -8.22
C GLN A 120 -2.92 -10.69 -7.17
N THR A 121 -4.09 -10.06 -7.04
CA THR A 121 -5.15 -10.48 -6.11
C THR A 121 -5.71 -11.85 -6.48
N GLU A 122 -5.98 -12.11 -7.76
CA GLU A 122 -6.45 -13.40 -8.25
C GLU A 122 -5.43 -14.51 -7.94
N GLU A 123 -4.15 -14.28 -8.26
CA GLU A 123 -3.08 -15.25 -7.98
C GLU A 123 -2.91 -15.52 -6.48
N PHE A 124 -2.94 -14.47 -5.65
CA PHE A 124 -2.87 -14.62 -4.20
C PHE A 124 -4.04 -15.44 -3.66
N MET A 125 -5.26 -15.20 -4.15
CA MET A 125 -6.45 -15.98 -3.77
C MET A 125 -6.39 -17.43 -4.26
N ASN A 126 -5.76 -17.70 -5.41
CA ASN A 126 -5.54 -19.07 -5.88
C ASN A 126 -4.57 -19.82 -4.96
N LYS A 127 -3.46 -19.18 -4.57
CA LYS A 127 -2.52 -19.77 -3.60
C LYS A 127 -3.16 -19.97 -2.22
N TYR A 128 -4.03 -19.06 -1.81
CA TYR A 128 -4.83 -19.24 -0.59
C TYR A 128 -5.73 -20.48 -0.64
N LYS A 129 -6.43 -20.72 -1.77
CA LYS A 129 -7.27 -21.93 -1.94
C LYS A 129 -6.45 -23.21 -1.84
N GLU A 130 -5.24 -23.24 -2.43
CA GLU A 130 -4.34 -24.38 -2.29
C GLU A 130 -3.86 -24.54 -0.84
N PHE A 131 -3.49 -23.45 -0.18
CA PHE A 131 -3.12 -23.46 1.24
C PHE A 131 -4.22 -24.06 2.13
N LYS A 132 -5.50 -23.73 1.91
CA LYS A 132 -6.63 -24.27 2.69
C LYS A 132 -6.81 -25.80 2.58
N LYS A 133 -6.27 -26.44 1.54
CA LYS A 133 -6.29 -27.91 1.39
C LYS A 133 -5.28 -28.59 2.30
N GLU A 134 -4.30 -27.85 2.82
CA GLU A 134 -3.24 -28.39 3.65
C GLU A 134 -3.73 -28.65 5.09
N PRO A 135 -3.42 -29.79 5.71
CA PRO A 135 -3.86 -30.10 7.07
C PRO A 135 -3.44 -29.06 8.12
N TYR A 136 -2.27 -28.44 7.94
CA TYR A 136 -1.72 -27.44 8.86
C TYR A 136 -2.31 -26.03 8.69
N SER A 137 -3.18 -25.82 7.70
CA SER A 137 -3.80 -24.51 7.43
C SER A 137 -4.89 -24.14 8.43
N GLN A 138 -5.43 -25.12 9.15
CA GLN A 138 -6.53 -24.93 10.11
C GLN A 138 -6.13 -23.91 11.20
N GLY A 139 -6.96 -22.87 11.35
CA GLY A 139 -6.73 -21.79 12.31
C GLY A 139 -5.59 -20.82 11.96
N ARG A 140 -4.91 -21.00 10.81
CA ARG A 140 -3.86 -20.09 10.34
C ARG A 140 -4.44 -19.06 9.39
N LYS A 141 -3.89 -17.85 9.47
CA LYS A 141 -4.23 -16.75 8.57
C LYS A 141 -3.60 -16.92 7.19
N TYR A 142 -4.04 -16.11 6.24
CA TYR A 142 -3.37 -15.88 4.97
C TYR A 142 -3.76 -14.47 4.53
N GLU A 143 -2.81 -13.53 4.48
CA GLU A 143 -3.11 -12.10 4.43
C GLU A 143 -2.19 -11.39 3.43
N LEU A 144 -2.76 -10.59 2.54
CA LEU A 144 -2.07 -9.57 1.73
C LEU A 144 -2.74 -8.23 2.01
N ILE A 145 -2.16 -7.48 2.93
CA ILE A 145 -2.67 -6.19 3.38
C ILE A 145 -1.69 -5.12 2.96
N SER A 146 -2.15 -4.08 2.26
CA SER A 146 -1.31 -2.94 1.94
C SER A 146 -2.09 -1.65 1.96
N SER A 147 -1.40 -0.56 2.28
CA SER A 147 -1.96 0.77 2.22
C SER A 147 -0.93 1.78 1.76
N THR A 148 -1.36 2.79 1.01
CA THR A 148 -0.60 4.03 0.86
C THR A 148 -1.19 5.11 1.76
N LYS A 149 -0.34 6.01 2.22
CA LYS A 149 -0.65 7.17 3.04
C LYS A 149 0.11 8.38 2.51
N VAL A 150 -0.55 9.51 2.33
CA VAL A 150 0.13 10.80 2.19
C VAL A 150 0.67 11.19 3.55
N LEU A 151 1.99 11.29 3.70
CA LEU A 151 2.62 11.69 4.95
C LEU A 151 2.59 13.20 5.12
N GLU A 152 3.08 13.90 4.11
CA GLU A 152 3.26 15.34 4.16
C GLU A 152 3.31 15.93 2.75
N GLU A 153 2.87 17.18 2.66
CA GLU A 153 3.09 18.04 1.50
C GLU A 153 3.82 19.30 1.99
N LEU A 154 5.07 19.43 1.56
CA LEU A 154 5.99 20.52 1.92
C LEU A 154 6.36 21.32 0.68
N GLY A 155 5.58 22.36 0.41
CA GLY A 155 5.68 23.09 -0.86
C GLY A 155 5.31 22.15 -2.00
N ASN A 156 6.23 21.96 -2.95
CA ASN A 156 6.02 21.04 -4.07
C ASN A 156 6.41 19.58 -3.75
N LEU A 157 7.00 19.31 -2.56
CA LEU A 157 7.40 17.95 -2.19
C LEU A 157 6.21 17.22 -1.56
N LEU A 158 5.69 16.24 -2.27
CA LEU A 158 4.73 15.26 -1.74
C LEU A 158 5.46 13.99 -1.34
N THR A 159 5.24 13.56 -0.09
CA THR A 159 5.76 12.29 0.40
C THR A 159 4.61 11.30 0.60
N LEU A 160 4.75 10.13 -0.03
CA LEU A 160 3.90 8.98 0.21
C LEU A 160 4.65 7.90 0.96
N GLN A 161 3.96 7.29 1.92
CA GLN A 161 4.35 6.05 2.57
C GLN A 161 3.48 4.92 2.04
N LEU A 162 4.10 3.79 1.73
CA LEU A 162 3.43 2.53 1.46
C LEU A 162 3.80 1.58 2.60
N ASP A 163 2.79 1.02 3.25
CA ASP A 163 2.93 -0.09 4.17
C ASP A 163 2.30 -1.34 3.57
N ALA A 164 2.94 -2.48 3.76
CA ALA A 164 2.43 -3.78 3.39
C ALA A 164 2.70 -4.81 4.48
N TYR A 165 1.83 -5.80 4.57
CA TYR A 165 1.96 -6.98 5.39
C TYR A 165 1.51 -8.17 4.56
N THR A 166 2.37 -9.19 4.50
CA THR A 166 2.07 -10.46 3.83
C THR A 166 2.24 -11.60 4.82
N TYR A 167 1.26 -12.49 4.88
CA TYR A 167 1.36 -13.77 5.55
C TYR A 167 0.83 -14.87 4.65
N SER A 168 1.67 -15.87 4.37
CA SER A 168 1.34 -16.94 3.42
C SER A 168 1.58 -18.33 4.02
N GLY A 169 1.32 -18.50 5.32
CA GLY A 169 1.36 -19.81 6.00
C GLY A 169 2.68 -20.17 6.72
N GLY A 170 3.67 -19.27 6.71
CA GLY A 170 4.95 -19.45 7.40
C GLY A 170 4.87 -19.30 8.93
N ALA A 171 6.03 -19.16 9.59
CA ALA A 171 6.11 -18.97 11.05
C ALA A 171 5.55 -17.60 11.51
N HIS A 172 5.73 -16.56 10.70
CA HIS A 172 5.24 -15.20 10.92
C HIS A 172 4.95 -14.53 9.58
N GLY A 173 4.27 -13.37 9.62
CA GLY A 173 4.14 -12.50 8.45
C GLY A 173 5.39 -11.65 8.22
N ALA A 174 5.43 -10.96 7.10
CA ALA A 174 6.47 -10.01 6.75
C ALA A 174 5.85 -8.64 6.54
N SER A 175 6.38 -7.63 7.23
CA SER A 175 5.96 -6.25 7.03
C SER A 175 6.98 -5.50 6.18
N PHE A 176 6.49 -4.66 5.29
CA PHE A 176 7.31 -3.83 4.42
C PHE A 176 6.83 -2.39 4.46
N ARG A 177 7.76 -1.44 4.48
CA ARG A 177 7.49 -0.02 4.31
C ARG A 177 8.44 0.58 3.28
N ARG A 178 7.88 1.40 2.40
CA ARG A 178 8.63 2.19 1.43
C ARG A 178 8.08 3.60 1.28
N PHE A 179 8.93 4.52 0.88
CA PHE A 179 8.55 5.90 0.60
C PHE A 179 8.66 6.24 -0.89
N ILE A 180 7.82 7.18 -1.32
CA ILE A 180 7.95 7.89 -2.60
C ILE A 180 8.08 9.37 -2.28
N ASN A 181 9.16 9.98 -2.75
CA ASN A 181 9.35 11.43 -2.73
C ASN A 181 8.96 11.94 -4.12
N TYR A 182 8.03 12.90 -4.21
CA TYR A 182 7.48 13.34 -5.48
C TYR A 182 7.42 14.86 -5.58
N ASP A 183 7.90 15.39 -6.70
CA ASP A 183 7.78 16.79 -7.06
C ASP A 183 6.47 17.00 -7.82
N ILE A 184 5.51 17.65 -7.15
CA ILE A 184 4.18 17.95 -7.70
C ILE A 184 4.29 18.81 -8.95
N LYS A 185 5.12 19.86 -8.89
CA LYS A 185 5.26 20.87 -9.95
C LYS A 185 5.87 20.27 -11.20
N ASN A 186 6.95 19.51 -11.05
CA ASN A 186 7.65 18.88 -12.17
C ASN A 186 7.09 17.49 -12.54
N LYS A 187 6.09 17.01 -11.81
CA LYS A 187 5.43 15.70 -11.99
C LYS A 187 6.42 14.53 -12.04
N LYS A 188 7.39 14.54 -11.11
CA LYS A 188 8.55 13.64 -11.14
C LYS A 188 8.79 12.99 -9.78
N VAL A 189 9.10 11.69 -9.77
CA VAL A 189 9.64 11.02 -8.58
C VAL A 189 11.08 11.49 -8.37
N ILE A 190 11.38 11.94 -7.15
CA ILE A 190 12.68 12.47 -6.77
C ILE A 190 13.51 11.38 -6.12
N PHE A 191 14.73 11.21 -6.62
CA PHE A 191 15.72 10.29 -6.08
C PHE A 191 16.94 11.04 -5.52
N LEU A 192 17.83 10.33 -4.82
CA LEU A 192 19.07 10.91 -4.28
C LEU A 192 19.92 11.62 -5.35
N ASN A 193 19.99 11.10 -6.57
CA ASN A 193 20.75 11.73 -7.66
C ASN A 193 20.11 13.02 -8.20
N ASP A 194 18.85 13.31 -7.86
CA ASP A 194 18.20 14.58 -8.20
C ASP A 194 18.64 15.68 -7.24
N ILE A 195 18.90 15.33 -5.97
CA ILE A 195 19.23 16.30 -4.90
C ILE A 195 20.73 16.37 -4.56
N LEU A 196 21.51 15.31 -4.86
CA LEU A 196 22.94 15.22 -4.53
C LEU A 196 23.81 15.33 -5.79
N LYS A 197 24.92 16.07 -5.69
CA LYS A 197 25.94 16.23 -6.73
C LYS A 197 26.46 14.88 -7.22
N ASN A 198 27.00 14.82 -8.43
CA ASN A 198 27.58 13.58 -8.97
C ASN A 198 28.66 13.03 -8.02
N ASN A 199 28.83 11.70 -8.03
CA ASN A 199 29.79 10.98 -7.19
C ASN A 199 29.55 11.10 -5.66
N TYR A 200 28.34 11.45 -5.22
CA TYR A 200 28.01 11.55 -3.79
C TYR A 200 28.09 10.23 -3.02
N ARG A 201 28.02 9.08 -3.71
CA ARG A 201 27.69 7.78 -3.09
C ARG A 201 28.64 7.42 -1.96
N ASP A 202 29.94 7.37 -2.21
CA ASP A 202 30.92 6.95 -1.22
C ASP A 202 30.94 7.89 -0.02
N SER A 203 30.87 9.21 -0.25
CA SER A 203 30.83 10.20 0.81
C SER A 203 29.56 10.09 1.67
N LEU A 204 28.40 9.86 1.04
CA LEU A 204 27.14 9.67 1.75
C LEU A 204 27.15 8.37 2.56
N VAL A 205 27.65 7.28 2.01
CA VAL A 205 27.80 5.99 2.69
C VAL A 205 28.69 6.16 3.92
N ASN A 206 29.83 6.85 3.80
CA ASN A 206 30.74 7.08 4.92
C ASN A 206 30.08 7.91 6.05
N VAL A 207 29.41 9.02 5.70
CA VAL A 207 28.69 9.84 6.69
C VAL A 207 27.59 9.02 7.37
N ALA A 208 26.80 8.30 6.60
CA ALA A 208 25.72 7.47 7.11
C ALA A 208 26.21 6.32 7.99
N GLU A 209 27.33 5.68 7.66
CA GLU A 209 27.93 4.62 8.47
C GLU A 209 28.37 5.15 9.84
N VAL A 210 29.00 6.33 9.89
CA VAL A 210 29.42 6.96 11.14
C VAL A 210 28.21 7.24 12.04
N ILE A 211 27.12 7.78 11.46
CA ILE A 211 25.88 8.04 12.20
C ILE A 211 25.25 6.72 12.65
N PHE A 212 25.20 5.71 11.78
CA PHE A 212 24.65 4.39 12.10
C PHE A 212 25.41 3.76 13.28
N LYS A 213 26.74 3.68 13.21
CA LYS A 213 27.57 3.14 14.29
C LYS A 213 27.35 3.88 15.61
N LYS A 214 27.25 5.22 15.56
CA LYS A 214 26.93 6.02 16.75
C LYS A 214 25.57 5.67 17.34
N ASN A 215 24.53 5.55 16.51
CA ASN A 215 23.18 5.20 16.94
C ASN A 215 23.11 3.80 17.55
N GLU A 216 23.94 2.88 17.05
CA GLU A 216 24.06 1.50 17.54
C GLU A 216 25.02 1.35 18.74
N GLY A 217 25.61 2.45 19.24
CA GLY A 217 26.56 2.41 20.35
C GLY A 217 27.91 1.76 20.00
N LEU A 218 28.25 1.67 18.71
CA LEU A 218 29.51 1.12 18.21
C LEU A 218 30.60 2.20 18.19
N LYS A 219 31.86 1.79 18.41
CA LYS A 219 33.00 2.69 18.30
C LYS A 219 33.26 3.06 16.83
N PRO A 220 33.82 4.26 16.54
CA PRO A 220 34.35 4.56 15.21
C PRO A 220 35.31 3.47 14.73
N GLY A 221 35.14 2.99 13.51
CA GLY A 221 35.96 1.93 12.93
C GLY A 221 35.66 0.50 13.43
N GLN A 222 34.75 0.31 14.40
CA GLN A 222 34.34 -1.02 14.82
C GLN A 222 33.71 -1.77 13.64
N ALA A 223 34.08 -3.04 13.47
CA ALA A 223 33.53 -3.90 12.44
C ALA A 223 32.06 -4.22 12.73
N LEU A 224 31.25 -4.29 11.68
CA LEU A 224 29.86 -4.75 11.75
C LEU A 224 29.87 -6.28 11.83
N SER A 225 29.58 -6.81 13.02
CA SER A 225 29.60 -8.26 13.24
C SER A 225 28.48 -8.95 12.46
N PRO A 226 28.76 -10.03 11.69
CA PRO A 226 27.73 -10.82 11.01
C PRO A 226 26.74 -11.49 11.97
N ASN A 227 27.12 -11.63 13.25
CA ASN A 227 26.24 -12.18 14.28
C ASN A 227 25.18 -11.16 14.74
N SER A 228 25.36 -9.89 14.42
CA SER A 228 24.47 -8.79 14.85
C SER A 228 23.80 -8.09 13.68
N TYR A 229 24.47 -8.04 12.52
CA TYR A 229 24.00 -7.34 11.34
C TYR A 229 24.09 -8.21 10.09
N PHE A 230 23.13 -8.04 9.18
CA PHE A 230 23.01 -8.82 7.94
C PHE A 230 23.54 -8.08 6.71
N PHE A 231 24.43 -7.12 6.92
CA PHE A 231 25.08 -6.41 5.82
C PHE A 231 25.89 -7.38 4.95
N GLU A 232 25.70 -7.28 3.63
CA GLU A 232 26.46 -8.08 2.67
C GLU A 232 27.96 -7.80 2.84
N ASN A 233 28.77 -8.87 2.87
CA ASN A 233 30.22 -8.80 3.07
C ASN A 233 30.65 -8.07 4.37
N ASN A 234 29.75 -7.94 5.34
CA ASN A 234 29.94 -7.15 6.57
C ASN A 234 30.24 -5.66 6.31
N GLN A 235 29.78 -5.12 5.17
CA GLN A 235 30.01 -3.73 4.77
C GLN A 235 28.73 -2.92 4.87
N PHE A 236 28.80 -1.75 5.51
CA PHE A 236 27.64 -0.87 5.60
C PHE A 236 27.14 -0.47 4.21
N SER A 237 25.83 -0.53 4.02
CA SER A 237 25.15 -0.06 2.81
C SER A 237 23.92 0.74 3.19
N LEU A 238 23.61 1.78 2.42
CA LEU A 238 22.39 2.58 2.60
C LEU A 238 21.13 1.75 2.30
N ALA A 239 20.05 2.03 3.02
CA ALA A 239 18.74 1.47 2.68
C ALA A 239 18.26 2.00 1.32
N ASN A 240 17.52 1.18 0.59
CA ASN A 240 16.90 1.60 -0.67
C ASN A 240 15.64 2.48 -0.45
N SER A 241 15.06 2.44 0.74
CA SER A 241 13.90 3.24 1.14
C SER A 241 14.36 4.46 1.92
N TYR A 242 13.97 5.65 1.47
CA TYR A 242 14.29 6.90 2.13
C TYR A 242 13.24 7.97 1.88
N VAL A 243 13.17 8.94 2.78
CA VAL A 243 12.31 10.11 2.69
C VAL A 243 13.11 11.38 2.93
N PHE A 244 12.79 12.43 2.17
CA PHE A 244 13.30 13.78 2.43
C PHE A 244 12.42 14.45 3.47
N THR A 245 13.04 14.83 4.59
CA THR A 245 12.38 15.53 5.70
C THR A 245 13.01 16.91 5.87
N PRO A 246 12.41 17.81 6.67
CA PRO A 246 13.05 19.06 7.05
C PRO A 246 14.39 18.89 7.80
N ALA A 247 14.57 17.77 8.52
CA ALA A 247 15.77 17.54 9.32
C ALA A 247 16.92 16.93 8.50
N GLY A 248 16.63 16.25 7.38
CA GLY A 248 17.60 15.51 6.60
C GLY A 248 16.97 14.40 5.76
N ILE A 249 17.81 13.48 5.30
CA ILE A 249 17.39 12.26 4.58
C ILE A 249 17.23 11.16 5.61
N MET A 250 16.01 10.64 5.79
CA MET A 250 15.77 9.49 6.65
C MET A 250 15.73 8.22 5.82
N PHE A 251 16.71 7.34 6.02
CA PHE A 251 16.75 6.00 5.47
C PHE A 251 16.00 5.04 6.38
N LEU A 252 15.29 4.07 5.79
CA LEU A 252 14.54 3.05 6.51
C LEU A 252 14.95 1.67 6.03
N TYR A 253 15.55 0.90 6.93
CA TYR A 253 15.77 -0.53 6.76
C TYR A 253 14.55 -1.29 7.30
N ASN A 254 13.98 -2.16 6.47
CA ASN A 254 12.88 -3.01 6.86
C ASN A 254 13.32 -4.13 7.81
N GLU A 255 12.34 -4.80 8.42
CA GLU A 255 12.57 -6.05 9.16
C GLU A 255 13.37 -7.03 8.27
N TYR A 256 14.34 -7.74 8.85
CA TYR A 256 15.27 -8.65 8.16
C TYR A 256 16.26 -8.01 7.19
N GLU A 257 16.17 -6.72 6.87
CA GLU A 257 17.08 -6.11 5.89
C GLU A 257 18.52 -6.05 6.41
N ILE A 258 18.70 -5.64 7.68
CA ILE A 258 20.02 -5.53 8.30
C ILE A 258 20.12 -6.17 9.69
N LYS A 259 19.00 -6.64 10.26
CA LYS A 259 18.90 -7.22 11.61
C LYS A 259 17.77 -8.25 11.68
N PRO A 260 17.75 -9.16 12.68
CA PRO A 260 16.62 -10.06 12.92
C PRO A 260 15.30 -9.31 13.12
N TYR A 261 14.18 -9.95 12.79
CA TYR A 261 12.83 -9.39 12.98
C TYR A 261 12.53 -8.82 14.35
N ALA A 262 13.04 -9.46 15.41
CA ALA A 262 12.84 -8.98 16.78
C ALA A 262 13.41 -7.58 17.04
N ALA A 263 14.36 -7.11 16.21
CA ALA A 263 14.90 -5.75 16.28
C ALA A 263 13.99 -4.70 15.61
N GLY A 264 12.96 -5.14 14.87
CA GLY A 264 12.07 -4.26 14.11
C GLY A 264 12.77 -3.56 12.95
N ARG A 265 12.18 -2.44 12.51
CA ARG A 265 12.72 -1.56 11.47
C ARG A 265 13.80 -0.65 12.07
N THR A 266 14.81 -0.30 11.27
CA THR A 266 15.84 0.67 11.68
C THR A 266 15.72 1.94 10.84
N GLU A 267 15.60 3.09 11.51
CA GLU A 267 15.61 4.41 10.88
C GLU A 267 16.97 5.08 11.07
N LEU A 268 17.50 5.66 10.00
CA LEU A 268 18.78 6.36 9.99
C LEU A 268 18.60 7.75 9.37
N LEU A 269 18.55 8.78 10.22
CA LEU A 269 18.51 10.16 9.77
C LEU A 269 19.93 10.67 9.48
N VAL A 270 20.17 11.10 8.24
CA VAL A 270 21.38 11.82 7.83
C VAL A 270 21.03 13.31 7.72
N PRO A 271 21.47 14.15 8.68
CA PRO A 271 21.15 15.57 8.67
C PRO A 271 21.75 16.31 7.47
N TYR A 272 21.05 17.31 6.93
CA TYR A 272 21.59 18.11 5.82
C TYR A 272 22.90 18.84 6.17
N SER A 273 23.11 19.17 7.45
CA SER A 273 24.37 19.78 7.92
C SER A 273 25.59 18.89 7.68
N GLU A 274 25.44 17.56 7.74
CA GLU A 274 26.52 16.59 7.53
C GLU A 274 26.84 16.35 6.05
N ILE A 275 25.92 16.72 5.15
CA ILE A 275 26.02 16.47 3.71
C ILE A 275 25.91 17.75 2.87
N LYS A 276 26.01 18.94 3.47
CA LYS A 276 25.80 20.24 2.81
C LYS A 276 26.65 20.40 1.55
N ALA A 277 27.91 19.94 1.59
CA ALA A 277 28.82 19.98 0.45
C ALA A 277 28.37 19.09 -0.73
N MET A 278 27.58 18.05 -0.46
CA MET A 278 27.06 17.09 -1.45
C MET A 278 25.76 17.56 -2.10
N LEU A 279 25.05 18.54 -1.52
CA LEU A 279 23.75 18.99 -2.02
C LEU A 279 23.90 19.80 -3.31
N LYS A 280 22.98 19.60 -4.27
CA LYS A 280 22.84 20.51 -5.41
C LYS A 280 22.03 21.76 -4.98
N PRO A 281 22.40 22.96 -5.49
CA PRO A 281 21.58 24.16 -5.31
C PRO A 281 20.28 24.07 -6.10
N GLY A 282 19.26 24.83 -5.74
CA GLY A 282 18.01 24.93 -6.51
C GLY A 282 17.14 23.66 -6.51
N THR A 283 17.34 22.77 -5.53
CA THR A 283 16.59 21.51 -5.45
C THR A 283 15.31 21.66 -4.62
N ILE A 284 14.40 20.69 -4.72
CA ILE A 284 13.13 20.70 -3.97
C ILE A 284 13.31 20.66 -2.45
N ILE A 285 14.49 20.24 -1.97
CA ILE A 285 14.84 20.19 -0.55
C ILE A 285 15.54 21.47 -0.08
N GLU A 286 15.85 22.43 -0.96
CA GLU A 286 16.57 23.66 -0.60
C GLU A 286 15.86 24.46 0.50
N GLN A 287 14.53 24.41 0.53
CA GLN A 287 13.69 24.95 1.60
C GLN A 287 14.01 24.42 3.02
N PHE A 288 14.69 23.29 3.13
CA PHE A 288 15.07 22.66 4.41
C PHE A 288 16.53 22.91 4.80
N VAL A 289 17.35 23.38 3.86
CA VAL A 289 18.79 23.48 4.04
C VAL A 289 19.13 24.89 4.53
N LYS A 290 19.53 25.00 5.80
CA LYS A 290 20.08 26.24 6.39
C LYS A 290 21.59 26.32 6.17
#